data_AF-A0A5M3W7V3-F1
#
_entry.id   AF-A0A5M3W7V3-F1
#
_cell.length_a   1.000
_cell.length_b   1.000
_cell.length_c   1.000
_cell.angle_alpha   90.00
_cell.angle_beta   90.00
_cell.angle_gamma   90.00
#
_symmetry.space_group_name_H-M   'P 1'
#
loop_
_entity.id
_entity.type
_entity.pdbx_description
1 polymer ?
#
loop_
_entity_poly.entity_id
_entity_poly.type
_entity_poly.pdbx_seq_one_letter_code
_entity_poly.pdbx_strand_id
1 'polypeptide(L)' 'MARAGLSPAPRRSGPTWKQFLTAQAQSIIATDFFHVETVSGVRLYALFFIEHATRRVHLPA' A
#
# COMPACT_ATOMS: atom_id res chain seq x y z
N MET A 1 -32.17 -3.37 6.36
CA MET A 1 -31.41 -2.51 5.43
C MET A 1 -32.28 -1.80 4.38
N ALA A 2 -33.33 -2.40 3.81
CA ALA A 2 -34.24 -1.69 2.87
C ALA A 2 -35.22 -0.69 3.53
N ARG A 3 -35.30 -0.63 4.86
CA ARG A 3 -36.28 0.18 5.61
C ARG A 3 -35.84 1.63 5.88
N ALA A 4 -34.61 2.00 5.55
CA ALA A 4 -34.05 3.33 5.83
C ALA A 4 -33.93 4.23 4.58
N GLY A 5 -34.53 3.86 3.45
CA GLY A 5 -34.40 4.61 2.19
C GLY A 5 -32.99 4.62 1.58
N LEU A 6 -32.04 3.91 2.18
CA LEU A 6 -30.69 3.79 1.67
C LEU A 6 -30.70 2.84 0.47
N SER A 7 -30.35 3.39 -0.70
CA SER A 7 -30.15 2.59 -1.90
C SER A 7 -29.05 1.55 -1.63
N PRO A 8 -29.17 0.32 -2.18
CA PRO A 8 -28.15 -0.70 -2.02
C PRO A 8 -26.79 -0.16 -2.43
N ALA A 9 -25.73 -0.54 -1.70
CA ALA A 9 -24.37 -0.18 -2.08
C ALA A 9 -24.14 -0.57 -3.57
N PRO A 10 -23.54 0.31 -4.38
CA PRO A 10 -23.26 0.01 -5.76
C PRO A 10 -22.52 -1.33 -5.87
N ARG A 11 -23.00 -2.22 -6.74
CA ARG A 11 -22.27 -3.45 -7.03
C ARG A 11 -20.93 -3.04 -7.62
N ARG A 12 -19.84 -3.66 -7.14
CA ARG A 12 -18.47 -3.38 -7.63
C ARG A 12 -18.40 -3.67 -9.13
N SER A 13 -18.56 -2.64 -9.95
CA SER A 13 -18.25 -2.63 -11.37
C SER A 13 -16.85 -2.03 -11.51
N GLY A 14 -15.84 -2.87 -11.51
CA GLY A 14 -14.45 -2.45 -11.60
C GLY A 14 -13.51 -3.64 -11.68
N PRO A 15 -12.25 -3.42 -12.09
CA PRO A 15 -11.25 -4.48 -12.08
C PRO A 15 -11.12 -5.03 -10.65
N THR A 16 -10.89 -6.34 -10.56
CA THR A 16 -10.46 -6.93 -9.29
C THR A 16 -9.19 -6.24 -8.81
N TRP A 17 -8.95 -6.27 -7.51
CA TRP A 17 -7.72 -5.70 -6.92
C TRP A 17 -6.45 -6.21 -7.61
N LYS A 18 -6.42 -7.51 -7.95
CA LYS A 18 -5.33 -8.12 -8.71
C LYS A 18 -5.18 -7.51 -10.10
N GLN A 19 -6.27 -7.33 -10.85
CA GLN A 19 -6.23 -6.72 -12.19
C GLN A 19 -5.73 -5.27 -12.14
N PHE A 20 -6.17 -4.50 -11.15
CA PHE A 20 -5.71 -3.13 -10.95
C PHE A 20 -4.20 -3.08 -10.64
N LEU A 21 -3.75 -3.90 -9.67
CA LEU A 21 -2.33 -3.98 -9.30
C LEU A 21 -1.45 -4.43 -10.47
N THR A 22 -1.89 -5.40 -11.27
CA THR A 22 -1.16 -5.83 -12.47
C THR A 22 -1.08 -4.72 -13.51
N ALA A 23 -2.18 -4.01 -13.78
CA ALA A 23 -2.23 -2.93 -14.77
C ALA A 23 -1.40 -1.70 -14.37
N GLN A 24 -1.23 -1.47 -13.07
CA GLN A 24 -0.51 -0.32 -12.52
C GLN A 24 0.82 -0.71 -11.87
N ALA A 25 1.29 -1.95 -12.03
CA ALA A 25 2.47 -2.47 -11.32
C ALA A 25 3.73 -1.62 -11.52
N GLN A 26 3.89 -1.02 -12.70
CA GLN A 26 5.02 -0.15 -13.04
C GLN A 26 4.90 1.29 -12.54
N SER A 27 3.69 1.71 -12.14
CA SER A 27 3.35 3.05 -11.66
C SER A 27 3.14 3.09 -10.14
N ILE A 28 2.91 1.91 -9.52
CA ILE A 28 2.68 1.80 -8.08
C ILE A 28 4.00 1.65 -7.34
N ILE A 29 4.23 2.59 -6.44
CA ILE A 29 5.26 2.54 -5.41
C ILE A 29 4.55 2.27 -4.09
N ALA A 30 5.00 1.23 -3.38
CA ALA A 30 4.61 0.99 -1.99
C ALA A 30 5.57 1.73 -1.07
N THR A 31 5.05 2.25 0.04
CA THR A 31 5.83 2.95 1.07
C THR A 31 5.51 2.36 2.42
N ASP A 32 6.53 2.12 3.23
CA ASP A 32 6.38 1.61 4.59
C ASP A 32 7.58 2.05 5.47
N PHE A 33 7.47 1.85 6.78
CA PHE A 33 8.51 2.18 7.76
C PHE A 33 8.94 0.93 8.51
N PHE A 34 10.25 0.74 8.68
CA PHE A 34 10.77 -0.20 9.67
C PHE A 34 11.45 0.55 10.80
N HIS A 35 11.56 -0.08 11.96
CA HIS A 35 12.32 0.45 13.07
C HIS A 35 13.47 -0.50 13.41
N VAL A 36 14.59 0.07 13.85
CA VAL A 36 15.70 -0.69 14.43
C VAL A 36 16.01 -0.15 15.80
N GLU A 37 16.23 -1.05 16.73
CA GLU A 37 16.68 -0.73 18.07
C GLU A 37 18.21 -0.79 18.10
N THR A 38 18.81 0.27 18.61
CA THR A 38 20.25 0.35 18.83
C THR A 38 20.61 -0.24 20.18
N VAL A 39 21.88 -0.62 20.36
CA VAL A 39 22.38 -1.15 21.64
C VAL A 39 22.25 -0.13 22.78
N SER A 40 22.21 1.18 22.47
CA SER A 40 21.97 2.25 23.43
C SER A 40 20.49 2.48 23.74
N GLY A 41 19.57 1.66 23.21
CA GLY A 41 18.12 1.78 23.44
C GLY A 41 17.44 2.88 22.61
N VAL A 42 18.15 3.50 21.67
CA VAL A 42 17.57 4.45 20.72
C VAL A 42 16.85 3.68 19.62
N ARG A 43 15.60 4.05 19.33
CA ARG A 43 14.82 3.50 18.21
C ARG A 43 14.95 4.42 16.99
N LEU A 44 15.51 3.89 15.92
CA LEU A 44 15.60 4.57 14.63
C LEU A 44 14.45 4.09 13.76
N TYR A 45 13.77 5.02 13.09
CA TYR A 45 12.73 4.74 12.12
C TYR A 45 13.24 5.06 10.73
N ALA A 46 13.14 4.10 9.81
CA ALA A 46 13.58 4.26 8.43
C ALA A 46 12.38 4.09 7.50
N LEU A 47 12.14 5.11 6.69
CA LEU A 47 11.20 5.08 5.58
C LEU A 47 11.82 4.31 4.42
N PHE A 48 11.06 3.46 3.75
CA PHE A 48 11.49 2.81 2.51
C PHE A 48 10.37 2.80 1.47
N PHE A 49 10.78 2.79 0.21
CA PHE A 49 9.91 2.73 -0.96
C PHE A 49 10.18 1.45 -1.72
N ILE A 50 9.15 0.74 -2.18
CA ILE A 50 9.26 -0.47 -2.99
C ILE A 50 8.55 -0.25 -4.32
N GLU A 51 9.30 -0.32 -5.41
CA GLU A 51 8.70 -0.46 -6.73
C GLU A 51 8.02 -1.83 -6.85
N HIS A 52 6.69 -1.85 -6.99
CA HIS A 52 5.93 -3.10 -6.98
C HIS A 52 6.29 -4.02 -8.17
N ALA A 53 6.60 -3.46 -9.33
CA ALA A 53 6.99 -4.22 -10.53
C ALA A 53 8.37 -4.89 -10.41
N THR A 54 9.36 -4.21 -9.85
CA THR A 54 10.77 -4.66 -9.88
C THR A 54 11.23 -5.21 -8.53
N ARG A 55 10.41 -5.04 -7.47
CA ARG A 55 10.75 -5.34 -6.08
C ARG A 55 12.03 -4.64 -5.61
N ARG A 56 12.37 -3.49 -6.21
CA ARG A 56 13.51 -2.67 -5.81
C ARG A 56 13.12 -1.80 -4.63
N VAL A 57 13.98 -1.80 -3.62
CA VAL A 57 13.84 -0.96 -2.42
C VAL A 57 14.68 0.30 -2.61
N HIS A 58 14.07 1.46 -2.40
CA HIS A 58 14.74 2.75 -2.34
C HIS A 58 14.64 3.30 -0.93
N LEU A 59 15.77 3.77 -0.41
CA LEU A 59 15.84 4.51 0.83
C LEU A 59 15.89 6.01 0.49
N PRO A 60 15.09 6.86 1.14
CA PRO A 60 15.26 8.30 1.01
C PRO A 60 16.64 8.71 1.53
N ALA A 61 17.28 9.63 0.81
CA ALA A 61 18.56 10.22 1.18
C ALA A 61 18.43 11.17 2.39
#